data_AF-A0A2J8FG89-F1
#
_entry.id   AF-A0A2J8FG89-F1
#
_cell.length_a   1.000
_cell.length_b   1.000
_cell.length_c   1.000
_cell.angle_alpha   90.00
_cell.angle_beta   90.00
_cell.angle_gamma   90.00
#
_symmetry.space_group_name_H-M   'P 1'
#
loop_
_entity.id
_entity.type
_entity.pdbx_description
1 polymer ?
#
loop_
_entity_poly.entity_id
_entity_poly.type
_entity_poly.pdbx_seq_one_letter_code
_entity_poly.pdbx_strand_id
1 'polypeptide(L)'
;MATKPYPQVVLLGDSLFQHAVEVLDGFSFQSQLQIHTIRRLDVINRGFSGYNTANVVQHLDTLFQPPSDTTPKIEYLLVLLGANDAVRPMHTQHVAQDKYRANLAKIITHPAIAAHKPKILLVTPPPVDEIRIEVLDKEKGWPETTRYSAISAQYSQLARDVAAEHEGVVLIDLWKALMDYAVAKTPDYEAGAGRPLLGTFESGQRGVLADLLPDGLHMSGEAYRIFYDAVVPHIGAEWVGRGDDDRTGYQLPDWREYPRAE
;
A
#
# COMPACT_ATOMS: atom_id res chain seq x y z
N MET A 1 -3.01 -30.74 -20.75
CA MET A 1 -3.53 -30.00 -19.57
C MET A 1 -3.56 -28.53 -19.97
N ALA A 2 -4.66 -27.82 -19.72
CA ALA A 2 -4.69 -26.38 -19.95
C ALA A 2 -3.65 -25.72 -19.03
N THR A 3 -2.82 -24.83 -19.58
CA THR A 3 -1.88 -24.03 -18.80
C THR A 3 -2.68 -23.14 -17.86
N LYS A 4 -2.55 -23.34 -16.55
CA LYS A 4 -3.18 -22.46 -15.56
C LYS A 4 -2.16 -21.39 -15.13
N PRO A 5 -2.49 -20.09 -15.24
CA PRO A 5 -1.60 -19.05 -14.72
C PRO A 5 -1.41 -19.19 -13.21
N TYR A 6 -0.28 -18.70 -12.71
CA TYR A 6 -0.02 -18.63 -11.27
C TYR A 6 -1.05 -17.68 -10.62
N PRO A 7 -1.55 -18.00 -9.42
CA PRO A 7 -2.33 -17.05 -8.65
C PRO A 7 -1.48 -15.82 -8.26
N GLN A 8 -2.14 -14.70 -7.99
CA GLN A 8 -1.48 -13.41 -7.91
C GLN A 8 -1.69 -12.70 -6.57
N VAL A 9 -0.67 -11.94 -6.17
CA VAL A 9 -0.79 -10.80 -5.26
C VAL A 9 -0.84 -9.54 -6.11
N VAL A 10 -1.93 -8.77 -6.05
CA VAL A 10 -2.07 -7.53 -6.81
C VAL A 10 -1.89 -6.33 -5.90
N LEU A 11 -1.00 -5.41 -6.29
CA LEU A 11 -0.75 -4.13 -5.62
C LEU A 11 -1.49 -3.02 -6.37
N LEU A 12 -2.70 -2.66 -5.95
CA LEU A 12 -3.50 -1.59 -6.57
C LEU A 12 -3.30 -0.28 -5.81
N GLY A 13 -2.84 0.76 -6.50
CA GLY A 13 -2.67 2.06 -5.86
C GLY A 13 -2.16 3.16 -6.76
N ASP A 14 -1.50 4.14 -6.15
CA ASP A 14 -0.92 5.30 -6.81
C ASP A 14 0.61 5.19 -6.93
N SER A 15 1.35 6.31 -6.85
CA SER A 15 2.81 6.34 -6.89
C SER A 15 3.45 5.54 -5.76
N LEU A 16 2.78 5.39 -4.61
CA LEU A 16 3.26 4.61 -3.48
C LEU A 16 3.34 3.11 -3.77
N PHE A 17 2.53 2.60 -4.70
CA PHE A 17 2.74 1.24 -5.23
C PHE A 17 3.53 1.24 -6.52
N GLN A 18 3.41 2.25 -7.38
CA GLN A 18 4.18 2.30 -8.63
C GLN A 18 5.68 2.20 -8.36
N HIS A 19 6.17 2.95 -7.36
CA HIS A 19 7.58 2.98 -7.00
C HIS A 19 7.98 1.89 -5.99
N ALA A 20 7.04 1.05 -5.53
CA ALA A 20 7.35 -0.04 -4.59
C ALA A 20 8.28 -1.13 -5.19
N VAL A 21 8.50 -1.10 -6.51
CA VAL A 21 9.47 -1.95 -7.21
C VAL A 21 10.90 -1.43 -7.10
N GLU A 22 11.08 -0.12 -6.91
CA GLU A 22 12.39 0.51 -6.87
C GLU A 22 13.19 0.05 -5.66
N VAL A 23 14.51 -0.03 -5.82
CA VAL A 23 15.42 -0.31 -4.71
C VAL A 23 15.81 1.03 -4.09
N LEU A 24 15.18 1.36 -2.97
CA LEU A 24 15.46 2.56 -2.18
C LEU A 24 16.16 2.14 -0.90
N ASP A 25 17.28 2.76 -0.55
CA ASP A 25 18.06 2.44 0.66
C ASP A 25 18.35 0.93 0.84
N GLY A 26 18.56 0.23 -0.29
CA GLY A 26 18.80 -1.21 -0.33
C GLY A 26 17.57 -2.11 -0.16
N PHE A 27 16.35 -1.55 -0.20
CA PHE A 27 15.09 -2.27 -0.02
C PHE A 27 14.12 -2.01 -1.17
N SER A 28 13.45 -3.05 -1.66
CA SER A 28 12.34 -2.98 -2.61
C SER A 28 11.19 -3.81 -2.09
N PHE A 29 10.06 -3.16 -1.80
CA PHE A 29 8.88 -3.83 -1.25
C PHE A 29 8.37 -4.93 -2.18
N GLN A 30 8.23 -4.64 -3.47
CA GLN A 30 7.71 -5.60 -4.43
C GLN A 30 8.67 -6.78 -4.62
N SER A 31 9.98 -6.54 -4.69
CA SER A 31 10.95 -7.63 -4.80
C SER A 31 10.94 -8.53 -3.57
N GLN A 32 10.88 -7.96 -2.37
CA GLN A 32 10.81 -8.75 -1.12
C GLN A 32 9.51 -9.55 -1.01
N LEU A 33 8.40 -8.99 -1.49
CA LEU A 33 7.14 -9.72 -1.55
C LEU A 33 7.19 -10.85 -2.59
N GLN A 34 7.85 -10.63 -3.73
CA GLN A 34 8.03 -11.68 -4.74
C GLN A 34 8.96 -12.80 -4.26
N ILE A 35 10.00 -12.48 -3.48
CA ILE A 35 10.85 -13.48 -2.83
C ILE A 35 10.01 -14.34 -1.87
N HIS A 36 9.17 -13.70 -1.04
CA HIS A 36 8.29 -14.38 -0.08
C HIS A 36 7.32 -15.35 -0.75
N THR A 37 6.83 -15.02 -1.96
CA THR A 37 5.85 -15.83 -2.69
C THR A 37 6.44 -16.63 -3.84
N ILE A 38 7.78 -16.73 -3.96
CA ILE A 38 8.43 -17.33 -5.11
C ILE A 38 7.95 -18.78 -5.34
N ARG A 39 7.66 -19.13 -6.60
CA ARG A 39 7.05 -20.40 -7.03
C ARG A 39 5.63 -20.67 -6.50
N ARG A 40 4.99 -19.71 -5.83
CA ARG A 40 3.64 -19.82 -5.28
C ARG A 40 2.70 -18.82 -5.94
N LEU A 41 3.04 -17.54 -5.85
CA LEU A 41 2.25 -16.42 -6.36
C LEU A 41 3.13 -15.44 -7.15
N ASP A 42 2.57 -14.87 -8.22
CA ASP A 42 3.16 -13.73 -8.91
C ASP A 42 2.74 -12.42 -8.22
N VAL A 43 3.69 -11.48 -8.05
CA VAL A 43 3.40 -10.15 -7.53
C VAL A 43 3.23 -9.17 -8.68
N ILE A 44 2.02 -8.62 -8.82
CA ILE A 44 1.63 -7.77 -9.93
C ILE A 44 1.42 -6.34 -9.44
N ASN A 45 2.19 -5.41 -10.01
CA ASN A 45 2.08 -3.99 -9.72
C ASN A 45 1.01 -3.32 -10.61
N ARG A 46 0.05 -2.67 -9.95
CA ARG A 46 -1.00 -1.81 -10.53
C ARG A 46 -1.03 -0.48 -9.78
N GLY A 47 0.15 0.06 -9.51
CA GLY A 47 0.36 1.41 -9.03
C GLY A 47 0.41 2.40 -10.20
N PHE A 48 -0.33 3.50 -10.08
CA PHE A 48 -0.45 4.52 -11.11
C PHE A 48 -0.14 5.90 -10.52
N SER A 49 1.07 6.38 -10.75
CA SER A 49 1.52 7.67 -10.19
C SER A 49 0.54 8.80 -10.54
N GLY A 50 0.13 9.53 -9.49
CA GLY A 50 -0.81 10.64 -9.60
C GLY A 50 -2.30 10.26 -9.58
N TYR A 51 -2.66 8.97 -9.65
CA TYR A 51 -4.07 8.55 -9.56
C TYR A 51 -4.65 8.76 -8.16
N ASN A 52 -5.94 9.09 -8.13
CA ASN A 52 -6.79 9.08 -6.94
C ASN A 52 -7.83 7.95 -7.05
N THR A 53 -8.67 7.79 -6.03
CA THR A 53 -9.71 6.75 -6.05
C THR A 53 -10.73 6.91 -7.18
N ALA A 54 -11.03 8.15 -7.58
CA ALA A 54 -11.99 8.43 -8.65
C ALA A 54 -11.46 7.98 -10.02
N ASN A 55 -10.16 8.14 -10.28
CA ASN A 55 -9.52 7.62 -11.49
C ASN A 55 -9.60 6.10 -11.54
N VAL A 56 -9.24 5.42 -10.44
CA VAL A 56 -9.29 3.95 -10.37
C VAL A 56 -10.71 3.42 -10.63
N VAL A 57 -11.73 4.06 -10.04
CA VAL A 57 -13.14 3.69 -10.25
C VAL A 57 -13.56 3.73 -11.72
N GLN A 58 -13.00 4.64 -12.53
CA GLN A 58 -13.31 4.72 -13.97
C GLN A 58 -12.73 3.55 -14.78
N HIS A 59 -11.73 2.86 -14.24
CA HIS A 59 -10.99 1.83 -14.96
C HIS A 59 -11.15 0.42 -14.36
N LEU A 60 -12.04 0.21 -13.38
CA LEU A 60 -12.21 -1.08 -12.71
C LEU A 60 -12.48 -2.24 -13.70
N ASP A 61 -13.32 -2.03 -14.71
CA ASP A 61 -13.63 -3.05 -15.73
C ASP A 61 -12.47 -3.31 -16.70
N THR A 62 -11.53 -2.37 -16.81
CA THR A 62 -10.28 -2.54 -17.59
C THR A 62 -9.20 -3.23 -16.76
N LEU A 63 -9.14 -2.93 -15.46
CA LEU A 63 -8.13 -3.44 -14.54
C LEU A 63 -8.43 -4.87 -14.06
N PHE A 64 -9.70 -5.21 -13.90
CA PHE A 64 -10.13 -6.47 -13.29
C PHE A 64 -11.13 -7.21 -14.17
N GLN A 65 -10.82 -8.50 -14.40
CA GLN A 65 -11.72 -9.45 -15.03
C GLN A 65 -11.96 -10.60 -14.05
N PRO A 66 -13.14 -11.25 -14.07
CA PRO A 66 -13.39 -12.46 -13.29
C PRO A 66 -12.34 -13.56 -13.59
N PRO A 67 -12.04 -14.46 -12.64
CA PRO A 67 -11.09 -15.55 -12.87
C PRO A 67 -11.59 -16.48 -13.97
N SER A 68 -10.65 -16.98 -14.78
CA SER A 68 -10.92 -17.92 -15.87
C SER A 68 -9.70 -18.81 -16.09
N ASP A 69 -9.74 -19.73 -17.05
CA ASP A 69 -8.58 -20.57 -17.38
C ASP A 69 -7.39 -19.74 -17.92
N THR A 70 -7.64 -18.53 -18.44
CA THR A 70 -6.62 -17.61 -18.96
C THR A 70 -6.43 -16.35 -18.12
N THR A 71 -7.33 -16.08 -17.18
CA THR A 71 -7.26 -14.94 -16.26
C THR A 71 -6.73 -15.44 -14.90
N PRO A 72 -5.53 -15.00 -14.46
CA PRO A 72 -4.97 -15.38 -13.17
C PRO A 72 -5.93 -15.12 -12.01
N LYS A 73 -6.02 -16.07 -11.06
CA LYS A 73 -6.76 -15.87 -9.81
C LYS A 73 -6.03 -14.82 -8.97
N ILE A 74 -6.74 -13.82 -8.47
CA ILE A 74 -6.21 -12.89 -7.48
C ILE A 74 -6.41 -13.54 -6.10
N GLU A 75 -5.32 -13.94 -5.45
CA GLU A 75 -5.37 -14.53 -4.11
C GLU A 75 -5.36 -13.44 -3.03
N TYR A 76 -4.55 -12.39 -3.26
CA TYR A 76 -4.43 -11.24 -2.38
C TYR A 76 -4.55 -9.95 -3.19
N LEU A 77 -5.31 -8.98 -2.67
CA LEU A 77 -5.41 -7.64 -3.26
C LEU A 77 -5.05 -6.61 -2.18
N LEU A 78 -3.96 -5.88 -2.40
CA LEU A 78 -3.60 -4.73 -1.58
C LEU A 78 -4.14 -3.47 -2.25
N VAL A 79 -4.83 -2.62 -1.50
CA VAL A 79 -5.35 -1.33 -1.97
C VAL A 79 -4.73 -0.22 -1.14
N LEU A 80 -3.92 0.64 -1.76
CA LEU A 80 -3.31 1.83 -1.14
C LEU A 80 -3.61 3.05 -2.01
N LEU A 81 -4.60 3.83 -1.58
CA LEU A 81 -5.06 5.05 -2.23
C LEU A 81 -5.49 6.05 -1.17
N GLY A 82 -5.45 7.34 -1.48
CA GLY A 82 -5.89 8.42 -0.60
C GLY A 82 -4.88 9.54 -0.43
N ALA A 83 -3.58 9.28 -0.69
CA ALA A 83 -2.53 10.29 -0.64
C ALA A 83 -2.77 11.45 -1.62
N ASN A 84 -3.28 11.12 -2.81
CA ASN A 84 -3.66 12.10 -3.83
C ASN A 84 -5.05 12.69 -3.56
N ASP A 85 -6.01 11.87 -3.15
CA ASP A 85 -7.37 12.30 -2.79
C ASP A 85 -7.37 13.39 -1.70
N ALA A 86 -6.48 13.25 -0.71
CA ALA A 86 -6.33 14.14 0.43
C ALA A 86 -5.62 15.48 0.15
N VAL A 87 -5.18 15.72 -1.08
CA VAL A 87 -4.70 17.04 -1.49
C VAL A 87 -5.81 18.08 -1.30
N ARG A 88 -5.45 19.36 -1.16
CA ARG A 88 -6.44 20.42 -1.01
C ARG A 88 -7.43 20.50 -2.18
N PRO A 89 -8.69 20.93 -1.95
CA PRO A 89 -9.74 20.99 -2.97
C PRO A 89 -9.43 21.77 -4.25
N MET A 90 -8.46 22.69 -4.22
CA MET A 90 -8.08 23.48 -5.38
C MET A 90 -7.25 22.69 -6.41
N HIS A 91 -6.78 21.49 -6.07
CA HIS A 91 -5.98 20.64 -6.96
C HIS A 91 -6.83 19.58 -7.66
N THR A 92 -6.49 19.28 -8.90
CA THR A 92 -7.19 18.32 -9.76
C THR A 92 -7.20 16.88 -9.23
N GLN A 93 -6.26 16.53 -8.35
CA GLN A 93 -6.20 15.21 -7.72
C GLN A 93 -7.18 15.05 -6.55
N HIS A 94 -7.76 16.14 -6.03
CA HIS A 94 -8.64 16.09 -4.87
C HIS A 94 -9.89 15.25 -5.13
N VAL A 95 -10.28 14.44 -4.14
CA VAL A 95 -11.56 13.71 -4.12
C VAL A 95 -12.20 13.95 -2.78
N ALA A 96 -13.41 14.53 -2.75
CA ALA A 96 -14.13 14.80 -1.51
C ALA A 96 -14.29 13.53 -0.65
N GLN A 97 -14.26 13.69 0.67
CA GLN A 97 -14.23 12.58 1.64
C GLN A 97 -15.37 11.56 1.47
N ASP A 98 -16.60 12.02 1.21
CA ASP A 98 -17.75 11.15 0.94
C ASP A 98 -17.53 10.29 -0.31
N LYS A 99 -16.93 10.89 -1.35
CA LYS A 99 -16.58 10.21 -2.60
C LYS A 99 -15.41 9.26 -2.41
N TYR A 100 -14.37 9.66 -1.68
CA TYR A 100 -13.25 8.78 -1.36
C TYR A 100 -13.72 7.51 -0.67
N ARG A 101 -14.54 7.65 0.38
CA ARG A 101 -15.14 6.52 1.11
C ARG A 101 -15.98 5.63 0.19
N ALA A 102 -16.87 6.24 -0.61
CA ALA A 102 -17.70 5.50 -1.56
C ALA A 102 -16.89 4.79 -2.65
N ASN A 103 -15.81 5.41 -3.13
CA ASN A 103 -14.92 4.86 -4.14
C ASN A 103 -14.14 3.66 -3.58
N LEU A 104 -13.59 3.76 -2.36
CA LEU A 104 -12.93 2.62 -1.71
C LEU A 104 -13.88 1.43 -1.60
N ALA A 105 -15.10 1.66 -1.08
CA ALA A 105 -16.13 0.62 -0.98
C ALA A 105 -16.44 0.00 -2.35
N LYS A 106 -16.59 0.83 -3.40
CA LYS A 106 -16.82 0.35 -4.77
C LYS A 106 -15.66 -0.47 -5.33
N ILE A 107 -14.41 -0.10 -5.03
CA ILE A 107 -13.22 -0.85 -5.46
C ILE A 107 -13.21 -2.23 -4.79
N ILE A 108 -13.31 -2.30 -3.46
CA ILE A 108 -13.19 -3.57 -2.73
C ILE A 108 -14.39 -4.51 -2.95
N THR A 109 -15.55 -3.99 -3.32
CA THR A 109 -16.76 -4.77 -3.61
C THR A 109 -17.02 -4.98 -5.10
N HIS A 110 -16.09 -4.58 -5.97
CA HIS A 110 -16.28 -4.69 -7.42
C HIS A 110 -16.58 -6.15 -7.83
N PRO A 111 -17.62 -6.43 -8.65
CA PRO A 111 -18.03 -7.81 -8.96
C PRO A 111 -16.91 -8.67 -9.54
N ALA A 112 -16.06 -8.11 -10.41
CA ALA A 112 -14.92 -8.83 -10.96
C ALA A 112 -13.87 -9.19 -9.90
N ILE A 113 -13.65 -8.32 -8.91
CA ILE A 113 -12.74 -8.59 -7.77
C ILE A 113 -13.37 -9.63 -6.86
N ALA A 114 -14.65 -9.46 -6.49
CA ALA A 114 -15.38 -10.39 -5.62
C ALA A 114 -15.43 -11.82 -6.18
N ALA A 115 -15.48 -11.97 -7.51
CA ALA A 115 -15.44 -13.28 -8.18
C ALA A 115 -14.15 -14.08 -7.90
N HIS A 116 -13.02 -13.41 -7.61
CA HIS A 116 -11.77 -14.07 -7.22
C HIS A 116 -11.79 -14.57 -5.77
N LYS A 117 -12.67 -14.00 -4.93
CA LYS A 117 -12.68 -14.17 -3.46
C LYS A 117 -11.31 -13.92 -2.83
N PRO A 118 -10.64 -12.78 -3.13
CA PRO A 118 -9.31 -12.52 -2.61
C PRO A 118 -9.37 -12.18 -1.12
N LYS A 119 -8.26 -12.38 -0.42
CA LYS A 119 -8.04 -11.69 0.85
C LYS A 119 -7.65 -10.24 0.53
N ILE A 120 -8.51 -9.30 0.90
CA ILE A 120 -8.29 -7.87 0.64
C ILE A 120 -7.56 -7.26 1.83
N LEU A 121 -6.44 -6.60 1.55
CA LEU A 121 -5.69 -5.79 2.51
C LEU A 121 -5.89 -4.32 2.15
N LEU A 122 -6.74 -3.62 2.90
CA LEU A 122 -6.97 -2.18 2.70
C LEU A 122 -5.96 -1.39 3.53
N VAL A 123 -5.12 -0.61 2.86
CA VAL A 123 -3.98 0.08 3.46
C VAL A 123 -4.32 1.56 3.65
N THR A 124 -4.08 2.12 4.83
CA THR A 124 -4.20 3.58 5.04
C THR A 124 -3.11 4.32 4.25
N PRO A 125 -3.38 5.51 3.67
CA PRO A 125 -2.31 6.33 3.11
C PRO A 125 -1.28 6.69 4.21
N PRO A 126 0.01 6.90 3.86
CA PRO A 126 1.03 7.27 4.84
C PRO A 126 0.71 8.63 5.48
N PRO A 127 1.34 8.98 6.63
CA PRO A 127 1.29 10.33 7.14
C PRO A 127 1.93 11.30 6.14
N VAL A 128 1.68 12.60 6.34
CA VAL A 128 2.29 13.67 5.55
C VAL A 128 3.16 14.52 6.45
N ASP A 129 4.36 14.82 5.98
CA ASP A 129 5.25 15.83 6.56
C ASP A 129 4.99 17.16 5.84
N GLU A 130 4.02 17.92 6.36
CA GLU A 130 3.57 19.19 5.77
C GLU A 130 4.64 20.28 5.82
N ILE A 131 5.61 20.20 6.76
CA ILE A 131 6.79 21.08 6.77
C ILE A 131 7.60 20.86 5.49
N ARG A 132 7.90 19.61 5.13
CA ARG A 132 8.67 19.31 3.92
C ARG A 132 7.90 19.66 2.65
N ILE A 133 6.60 19.34 2.63
CA ILE A 133 5.74 19.65 1.49
C ILE A 133 5.68 21.16 1.25
N GLU A 134 5.58 21.99 2.29
CA GLU A 134 5.58 23.45 2.12
C GLU A 134 6.84 23.97 1.43
N VAL A 135 8.02 23.46 1.81
CA VAL A 135 9.28 23.83 1.17
C VAL A 135 9.25 23.50 -0.32
N LEU A 136 8.87 22.26 -0.66
CA LEU A 136 8.80 21.80 -2.04
C LEU A 136 7.72 22.52 -2.86
N ASP A 137 6.62 22.89 -2.23
CA ASP A 137 5.53 23.63 -2.87
C ASP A 137 5.95 25.07 -3.18
N LYS A 138 6.64 25.75 -2.25
CA LYS A 138 7.24 27.07 -2.47
C LYS A 138 8.28 27.04 -3.60
N GLU A 139 9.13 26.02 -3.65
CA GLU A 139 10.10 25.82 -4.75
C GLU A 139 9.42 25.67 -6.12
N LYS A 140 8.22 25.07 -6.15
CA LYS A 140 7.37 24.94 -7.36
C LYS A 140 6.53 26.18 -7.67
N GLY A 141 6.63 27.23 -6.85
CA GLY A 141 5.86 28.47 -7.01
C GLY A 141 4.42 28.39 -6.54
N TRP A 142 4.05 27.40 -5.73
CA TRP A 142 2.72 27.35 -5.13
C TRP A 142 2.63 28.38 -3.99
N PRO A 143 1.50 29.11 -3.89
CA PRO A 143 1.34 30.16 -2.88
C PRO A 143 1.12 29.59 -1.47
N GLU A 144 0.72 28.32 -1.36
CA GLU A 144 0.35 27.67 -0.11
C GLU A 144 0.63 26.16 -0.18
N THR A 145 0.83 25.54 0.98
CA THR A 145 1.00 24.09 1.13
C THR A 145 -0.18 23.34 0.51
N THR A 146 0.11 22.31 -0.27
CA THR A 146 -0.88 21.55 -1.04
C THR A 146 -1.49 20.38 -0.27
N ARG A 147 -0.77 19.85 0.73
CA ARG A 147 -1.21 18.73 1.59
C ARG A 147 -0.94 19.05 3.06
N TYR A 148 -1.97 18.90 3.89
CA TYR A 148 -1.90 19.09 5.33
C TYR A 148 -2.06 17.76 6.06
N SER A 149 -1.30 17.57 7.12
CA SER A 149 -1.31 16.34 7.92
C SER A 149 -2.69 16.06 8.50
N ALA A 150 -3.37 17.10 9.02
CA ALA A 150 -4.71 16.98 9.58
C ALA A 150 -5.75 16.51 8.54
N ILE A 151 -5.63 16.93 7.27
CA ILE A 151 -6.51 16.48 6.20
C ILE A 151 -6.17 15.02 5.84
N SER A 152 -4.89 14.70 5.62
CA SER A 152 -4.46 13.32 5.33
C SER A 152 -4.89 12.31 6.39
N ALA A 153 -4.83 12.69 7.67
CA ALA A 153 -5.29 11.87 8.79
C ALA A 153 -6.80 11.54 8.71
N GLN A 154 -7.63 12.46 8.20
CA GLN A 154 -9.07 12.20 7.99
C GLN A 154 -9.29 11.14 6.90
N TYR A 155 -8.53 11.15 5.81
CA TYR A 155 -8.60 10.10 4.78
C TYR A 155 -8.09 8.75 5.31
N SER A 156 -7.05 8.77 6.13
CA SER A 156 -6.59 7.56 6.82
C SER A 156 -7.68 7.00 7.72
N GLN A 157 -8.41 7.84 8.46
CA GLN A 157 -9.54 7.39 9.27
C GLN A 157 -10.66 6.80 8.42
N LEU A 158 -11.02 7.43 7.30
CA LEU A 158 -12.03 6.89 6.40
C LEU A 158 -11.64 5.53 5.81
N ALA A 159 -10.36 5.30 5.51
CA ALA A 159 -9.88 3.99 5.09
C ALA A 159 -10.00 2.93 6.21
N ARG A 160 -9.74 3.30 7.47
CA ARG A 160 -9.98 2.43 8.63
C ARG A 160 -11.45 2.07 8.76
N ASP A 161 -12.33 3.05 8.66
CA ASP A 161 -13.78 2.87 8.78
C ASP A 161 -14.30 1.94 7.68
N VAL A 162 -13.88 2.14 6.42
CA VAL A 162 -14.23 1.24 5.30
C VAL A 162 -13.71 -0.18 5.55
N ALA A 163 -12.49 -0.35 6.04
CA ALA A 163 -11.99 -1.70 6.35
C ALA A 163 -12.85 -2.39 7.44
N ALA A 164 -13.26 -1.65 8.47
CA ALA A 164 -14.07 -2.18 9.57
C ALA A 164 -15.51 -2.53 9.16
N GLU A 165 -16.08 -1.82 8.18
CA GLU A 165 -17.45 -2.01 7.71
C GLU A 165 -17.61 -3.19 6.75
N HIS A 166 -16.53 -3.68 6.15
CA HIS A 166 -16.56 -4.70 5.12
C HIS A 166 -15.94 -6.01 5.63
N GLU A 167 -16.79 -7.02 5.87
CA GLU A 167 -16.34 -8.35 6.30
C GLU A 167 -15.34 -8.96 5.32
N GLY A 168 -14.29 -9.58 5.85
CA GLY A 168 -13.22 -10.20 5.05
C GLY A 168 -12.15 -9.23 4.53
N VAL A 169 -12.27 -7.92 4.82
CA VAL A 169 -11.22 -6.94 4.57
C VAL A 169 -10.32 -6.82 5.81
N VAL A 170 -9.01 -6.86 5.60
CA VAL A 170 -8.02 -6.66 6.65
C VAL A 170 -7.43 -5.27 6.51
N LEU A 171 -7.47 -4.48 7.60
CA LEU A 171 -6.81 -3.19 7.66
C LEU A 171 -5.30 -3.36 7.83
N ILE A 172 -4.51 -2.69 6.99
CA ILE A 172 -3.08 -2.44 7.21
C ILE A 172 -2.90 -0.96 7.53
N ASP A 173 -2.68 -0.63 8.79
CA ASP A 173 -2.58 0.76 9.24
C ASP A 173 -1.15 1.31 9.06
N LEU A 174 -0.78 1.57 7.81
CA LEU A 174 0.51 2.14 7.42
C LEU A 174 0.74 3.51 8.07
N TRP A 175 -0.30 4.35 8.12
CA TRP A 175 -0.22 5.65 8.79
C TRP A 175 0.30 5.51 10.22
N LYS A 176 -0.32 4.61 10.99
CA LYS A 176 0.05 4.36 12.39
C LYS A 176 1.44 3.75 12.49
N ALA A 177 1.76 2.76 11.65
CA ALA A 177 3.06 2.09 11.68
C ALA A 177 4.22 3.08 11.48
N LEU A 178 4.11 3.99 10.51
CA LEU A 178 5.14 4.99 10.24
C LEU A 178 5.22 6.06 11.34
N MET A 179 4.07 6.53 11.85
CA MET A 179 4.07 7.51 12.94
C MET A 179 4.63 6.94 14.24
N ASP A 180 4.20 5.73 14.64
CA ASP A 180 4.71 5.06 15.84
C ASP A 180 6.22 4.85 15.73
N TYR A 181 6.72 4.40 14.58
CA TYR A 181 8.15 4.23 14.34
C TYR A 181 8.90 5.56 14.43
N ALA A 182 8.41 6.60 13.74
CA ALA A 182 9.03 7.92 13.73
C ALA A 182 9.13 8.50 15.16
N VAL A 183 8.05 8.41 15.94
CA VAL A 183 8.05 8.82 17.35
C VAL A 183 9.08 8.03 18.15
N ALA A 184 9.03 6.69 18.09
CA ALA A 184 9.91 5.83 18.88
C ALA A 184 11.40 6.01 18.56
N LYS A 185 11.73 6.49 17.35
CA LYS A 185 13.10 6.68 16.88
C LYS A 185 13.58 8.13 16.91
N THR A 186 12.70 9.11 17.17
CA THR A 186 13.10 10.51 17.27
C THR A 186 13.61 10.80 18.68
N PRO A 187 14.90 11.16 18.85
CA PRO A 187 15.41 11.55 20.16
C PRO A 187 14.64 12.76 20.71
N ASP A 188 14.44 12.77 22.01
CA ASP A 188 13.80 13.87 22.75
C ASP A 188 12.36 14.20 22.32
N TYR A 189 11.69 13.28 21.61
CA TYR A 189 10.29 13.39 21.23
C TYR A 189 9.48 12.24 21.84
N GLU A 190 8.59 12.56 22.78
CA GLU A 190 7.64 11.61 23.35
C GLU A 190 6.23 11.92 22.85
N ALA A 191 5.55 10.89 22.32
CA ALA A 191 4.12 11.00 22.03
C ALA A 191 3.32 11.16 23.33
N GLY A 192 2.26 11.95 23.27
CA GLY A 192 1.36 12.18 24.39
C GLY A 192 0.08 12.87 23.96
N ALA A 193 -0.96 12.77 24.77
CA ALA A 193 -2.21 13.47 24.52
C ALA A 193 -1.96 14.98 24.41
N GLY A 194 -2.39 15.58 23.30
CA GLY A 194 -2.18 17.01 23.03
C GLY A 194 -0.78 17.38 22.55
N ARG A 195 0.12 16.41 22.29
CA ARG A 195 1.39 16.69 21.62
C ARG A 195 1.18 16.79 20.11
N PRO A 196 1.68 17.85 19.45
CA PRO A 196 1.57 17.99 17.99
C PRO A 196 2.40 16.93 17.28
N LEU A 197 1.83 16.29 16.24
CA LEU A 197 2.48 15.19 15.50
C LEU A 197 3.75 15.65 14.77
N LEU A 198 4.78 14.79 14.71
CA LEU A 198 5.95 15.02 13.88
C LEU A 198 5.55 15.37 12.43
N GLY A 199 6.29 16.32 11.84
CA GLY A 199 6.06 16.80 10.47
C GLY A 199 4.94 17.84 10.34
N THR A 200 4.23 18.19 11.42
CA THR A 200 3.24 19.28 11.43
C THR A 200 3.88 20.63 11.70
N PHE A 201 3.31 21.72 11.17
CA PHE A 201 3.79 23.08 11.51
C PHE A 201 3.72 23.35 13.02
N GLU A 202 2.69 22.84 13.68
CA GLU A 202 2.51 22.96 15.13
C GLU A 202 3.63 22.28 15.92
N SER A 203 4.13 21.14 15.45
CA SER A 203 5.28 20.48 16.08
C SER A 203 6.60 21.24 15.86
N GLY A 204 6.74 21.93 14.73
CA GLY A 204 8.00 22.52 14.28
C GLY A 204 9.14 21.50 14.06
N GLN A 205 8.87 20.19 14.18
CA GLN A 205 9.88 19.14 14.17
C GLN A 205 9.45 18.01 13.25
N ARG A 206 10.31 17.68 12.29
CA ARG A 206 10.09 16.55 11.38
C ARG A 206 10.54 15.22 12.01
N GLY A 207 11.62 15.24 12.80
CA GLY A 207 12.17 14.04 13.43
C GLY A 207 12.54 12.97 12.39
N VAL A 208 12.45 11.70 12.79
CA VAL A 208 12.69 10.54 11.91
C VAL A 208 11.64 10.44 10.80
N LEU A 209 10.50 11.14 10.89
CA LEU A 209 9.55 11.19 9.78
C LEU A 209 10.19 11.78 8.50
N ALA A 210 11.18 12.68 8.65
CA ALA A 210 11.94 13.22 7.53
C ALA A 210 12.72 12.16 6.75
N ASP A 211 13.19 11.11 7.44
CA ASP A 211 13.94 10.00 6.84
C ASP A 211 12.99 8.95 6.24
N LEU A 212 11.82 8.76 6.85
CA LEU A 212 10.78 7.87 6.33
C LEU A 212 10.12 8.44 5.07
N LEU A 213 9.95 9.76 5.01
CA LEU A 213 9.28 10.49 3.93
C LEU A 213 10.19 11.65 3.42
N PRO A 214 11.20 11.37 2.58
CA PRO A 214 12.22 12.36 2.20
C PRO A 214 11.67 13.61 1.48
N ASP A 215 10.60 13.44 0.71
CA ASP A 215 9.87 14.52 0.04
C ASP A 215 8.55 14.87 0.74
N GLY A 216 8.33 14.32 1.92
CA GLY A 216 7.17 14.50 2.77
C GLY A 216 5.94 13.67 2.40
N LEU A 217 6.03 12.80 1.40
CA LEU A 217 4.93 11.90 1.02
C LEU A 217 5.38 10.49 0.59
N HIS A 218 6.37 10.39 -0.29
CA HIS A 218 6.84 9.10 -0.80
C HIS A 218 7.75 8.42 0.21
N MET A 219 7.56 7.11 0.33
CA MET A 219 8.29 6.26 1.28
C MET A 219 9.75 6.07 0.86
N SER A 220 10.67 6.21 1.82
CA SER A 220 12.04 5.70 1.72
C SER A 220 12.09 4.17 1.78
N GLY A 221 13.27 3.59 1.60
CA GLY A 221 13.45 2.14 1.73
C GLY A 221 13.09 1.61 3.11
N GLU A 222 13.39 2.38 4.15
CA GLU A 222 13.03 2.03 5.53
C GLU A 222 11.52 2.09 5.77
N ALA A 223 10.83 3.11 5.23
CA ALA A 223 9.37 3.17 5.31
C ALA A 223 8.70 2.01 4.57
N TYR A 224 9.22 1.61 3.40
CA TYR A 224 8.76 0.40 2.70
C TYR A 224 9.04 -0.88 3.48
N ARG A 225 10.14 -0.96 4.25
CA ARG A 225 10.43 -2.11 5.11
C ARG A 225 9.42 -2.23 6.25
N ILE A 226 9.11 -1.12 6.92
CA ILE A 226 8.05 -1.06 7.94
C ILE A 226 6.71 -1.49 7.34
N PHE A 227 6.39 -1.01 6.13
CA PHE A 227 5.17 -1.40 5.44
C PHE A 227 5.15 -2.91 5.11
N TYR A 228 6.27 -3.45 4.62
CA TYR A 228 6.42 -4.88 4.34
C TYR A 228 6.18 -5.73 5.57
N ASP A 229 6.78 -5.37 6.71
CA ASP A 229 6.62 -6.09 7.98
C ASP A 229 5.16 -6.09 8.47
N ALA A 230 4.41 -5.02 8.17
CA ALA A 230 2.97 -4.96 8.47
C ALA A 230 2.13 -5.84 7.52
N VAL A 231 2.59 -6.08 6.28
CA VAL A 231 1.85 -6.82 5.24
C VAL A 231 2.10 -8.33 5.31
N VAL A 232 3.35 -8.76 5.43
CA VAL A 232 3.78 -10.16 5.29
C VAL A 232 3.04 -11.14 6.20
N PRO A 233 2.73 -10.82 7.47
CA PRO A 233 1.97 -11.73 8.35
C PRO A 233 0.61 -12.13 7.78
N HIS A 234 0.07 -11.37 6.82
CA HIS A 234 -1.22 -11.62 6.21
C HIS A 234 -1.15 -12.42 4.90
N ILE A 235 0.05 -12.68 4.35
CA ILE A 235 0.24 -13.34 3.06
C ILE A 235 1.02 -14.63 3.27
N GLY A 236 0.44 -15.78 2.90
CA GLY A 236 1.19 -17.03 2.88
C GLY A 236 1.54 -17.61 4.25
N ALA A 237 0.73 -17.34 5.27
CA ALA A 237 0.95 -17.80 6.64
C ALA A 237 1.13 -19.33 6.73
N GLU A 238 0.58 -20.08 5.78
CA GLU A 238 0.70 -21.52 5.68
C GLU A 238 2.11 -22.01 5.33
N TRP A 239 3.00 -21.18 4.75
CA TRP A 239 4.39 -21.53 4.42
C TRP A 239 5.44 -20.70 5.17
N VAL A 240 5.03 -19.73 5.99
CA VAL A 240 5.91 -18.99 6.90
C VAL A 240 6.46 -19.93 7.97
N GLY A 241 7.75 -19.79 8.29
CA GLY A 241 8.42 -20.54 9.37
C GLY A 241 8.68 -22.01 9.06
N ARG A 242 8.40 -22.46 7.83
CA ARG A 242 8.75 -23.81 7.36
C ARG A 242 10.21 -23.88 6.94
N GLY A 243 10.81 -25.07 7.07
CA GLY A 243 12.22 -25.28 6.71
C GLY A 243 12.48 -25.16 5.21
N ASP A 244 13.75 -25.02 4.84
CA ASP A 244 14.21 -24.79 3.46
C ASP A 244 13.79 -25.87 2.45
N ASP A 245 13.43 -27.06 2.93
CA ASP A 245 12.93 -28.18 2.12
C ASP A 245 11.41 -28.18 1.90
N ASP A 246 10.65 -27.28 2.55
CA ASP A 246 9.20 -27.23 2.39
C ASP A 246 8.80 -26.66 1.03
N ARG A 247 7.80 -27.31 0.41
CA ARG A 247 7.27 -26.99 -0.92
C ARG A 247 5.77 -26.67 -0.88
N THR A 248 5.23 -26.43 0.31
CA THR A 248 3.81 -26.11 0.53
C THR A 248 3.43 -24.92 -0.35
N GLY A 249 2.37 -25.08 -1.14
CA GLY A 249 1.85 -24.04 -2.04
C GLY A 249 2.60 -23.85 -3.37
N TYR A 250 3.66 -24.62 -3.64
CA TYR A 250 4.33 -24.57 -4.94
C TYR A 250 3.37 -25.01 -6.05
N GLN A 251 3.35 -24.24 -7.14
CA GLN A 251 2.49 -24.55 -8.29
C GLN A 251 3.06 -25.66 -9.17
N LEU A 252 4.37 -25.92 -9.08
CA LEU A 252 5.06 -27.01 -9.76
C LEU A 252 5.86 -27.86 -8.78
N PRO A 253 5.97 -29.19 -9.02
CA PRO A 253 6.74 -30.10 -8.18
C PRO A 253 8.17 -29.65 -7.90
N ASP A 254 8.76 -30.15 -6.81
CA ASP A 254 10.19 -29.99 -6.61
C ASP A 254 10.98 -30.69 -7.72
N TRP A 255 12.16 -30.16 -8.07
CA TRP A 255 12.96 -30.74 -9.15
C TRP A 255 13.33 -32.21 -8.88
N ARG A 256 13.43 -32.62 -7.61
CA ARG A 256 13.71 -34.01 -7.18
C ARG A 256 12.59 -34.99 -7.52
N GLU A 257 11.39 -34.50 -7.84
CA GLU A 257 10.25 -35.34 -8.22
C GLU A 257 10.23 -35.70 -9.71
N TYR A 258 11.06 -35.04 -10.53
CA TYR A 258 11.14 -35.32 -11.95
C TYR A 258 12.07 -36.50 -12.25
N PRO A 259 11.74 -37.33 -13.25
CA PRO A 259 12.66 -38.37 -13.70
C PRO A 259 13.94 -37.73 -14.26
N ARG A 260 15.07 -38.44 -14.12
CA ARG A 260 16.33 -38.03 -14.74
C ARG A 260 16.15 -37.97 -16.26
N ALA A 261 16.50 -36.86 -16.87
CA ALA A 261 16.59 -36.79 -18.33
C ALA A 261 17.78 -37.66 -18.77
N GLU A 262 17.50 -38.69 -19.58
CA GLU A 262 18.51 -39.52 -20.26
C GLU A 262 19.12 -38.79 -21.46
#